data_AF-A0A662DIZ4-F1
#
_entry.id   AF-A0A662DIZ4-F1
#
_cell.length_a   1.000
_cell.length_b   1.000
_cell.length_c   1.000
_cell.angle_alpha   90.00
_cell.angle_beta   90.00
_cell.angle_gamma   90.00
#
_symmetry.space_group_name_H-M   'P 1'
#
loop_
_entity.id
_entity.type
_entity.pdbx_description
1 polymer ?
#
loop_
_entity_poly.entity_id
_entity_poly.type
_entity_poly.pdbx_seq_one_letter_code
_entity_poly.pdbx_strand_id
1 'polypeptide(L)'
;MSISAAVATRKSGVDTGDLDLSEVSVRMMPHWMHIALGGSVAAITLGNSIFVAQDGYEAVVSGKNPGLLVHELVHVDQWRREGRVAFVSRYAIEYARNRLIGLDHRTAYRAIGFEVAAYDVSERALRDVA
;
A
#
# COMPACT_ATOMS: atom_id res chain seq x y z
N MET A 1 -11.75 7.85 11.58
CA MET A 1 -10.98 9.10 11.41
C MET A 1 -10.26 9.00 10.07
N SER A 2 -10.17 10.10 9.32
CA SER A 2 -9.47 10.14 8.03
C SER A 2 -8.55 11.35 7.96
N ILE A 3 -7.38 11.19 7.38
CA ILE A 3 -6.44 12.26 7.11
C ILE A 3 -5.99 12.22 5.65
N SER A 4 -5.61 13.36 5.08
CA SER A 4 -5.01 13.40 3.75
C SER A 4 -3.62 12.74 3.75
N ALA A 5 -3.33 11.92 2.75
CA ALA A 5 -2.01 11.32 2.58
C ALA A 5 -0.91 12.39 2.39
N ALA A 6 -1.24 13.53 1.77
CA ALA A 6 -0.32 14.66 1.65
C ALA A 6 0.09 15.22 3.03
N VAL A 7 -0.82 15.21 4.01
CA VAL A 7 -0.50 15.64 5.39
C VAL A 7 0.39 14.61 6.08
N ALA A 8 0.08 13.32 5.94
CA ALA A 8 0.90 12.25 6.52
C ALA A 8 2.33 12.24 5.95
N THR A 9 2.46 12.42 4.63
CA THR A 9 3.74 12.52 3.91
C THR A 9 4.57 13.71 4.38
N ARG A 10 3.94 14.89 4.52
CA ARG A 10 4.65 16.07 5.06
C ARG A 10 5.15 15.85 6.49
N LYS A 11 4.42 15.09 7.32
CA LYS A 11 4.84 14.78 8.69
C LYS A 11 5.99 13.79 8.76
N SER A 12 6.09 12.86 7.82
CA SER A 12 7.21 11.92 7.76
C SER A 12 8.47 12.53 7.14
N GLY A 13 8.35 13.61 6.37
CA GLY A 13 9.48 14.21 5.66
C GLY A 13 10.01 13.36 4.50
N VAL A 14 9.27 12.33 4.11
CA VAL A 14 9.65 11.43 3.01
C VAL A 14 9.35 12.09 1.66
N ASP A 15 10.29 11.98 0.72
CA ASP A 15 10.03 12.36 -0.66
C ASP A 15 9.29 11.22 -1.38
N THR A 16 8.11 11.53 -1.90
CA THR A 16 7.28 10.59 -2.67
C THR A 16 7.51 10.71 -4.17
N GLY A 17 8.41 11.59 -4.61
CA GLY A 17 8.63 11.92 -6.01
C GLY A 17 7.34 12.41 -6.68
N ASP A 18 7.07 11.89 -7.88
CA ASP A 18 5.94 12.30 -8.71
C ASP A 18 4.59 11.63 -8.34
N LEU A 19 4.50 10.95 -7.20
CA LEU A 19 3.25 10.32 -6.78
C LEU A 19 2.16 11.35 -6.53
N ASP A 20 1.01 11.17 -7.19
CA ASP A 20 -0.13 12.06 -7.04
C ASP A 20 -0.87 11.80 -5.72
N LEU A 21 -0.60 12.67 -4.73
CA LEU A 21 -1.21 12.61 -3.40
C LEU A 21 -2.60 13.29 -3.35
N SER A 22 -3.04 13.91 -4.45
CA SER A 22 -4.32 14.61 -4.48
C SER A 22 -5.47 13.63 -4.27
N GLU A 23 -6.44 14.03 -3.47
CA GLU A 23 -7.62 13.22 -3.13
C GLU A 23 -7.35 11.89 -2.40
N VAL A 24 -6.09 11.59 -2.05
CA VAL A 24 -5.76 10.36 -1.34
C VAL A 24 -6.03 10.55 0.15
N SER A 25 -6.85 9.67 0.71
CA SER A 25 -7.18 9.66 2.15
C SER A 25 -6.68 8.41 2.84
N VAL A 26 -5.98 8.59 3.95
CA VAL A 26 -5.60 7.52 4.88
C VAL A 26 -6.69 7.40 5.93
N ARG A 27 -7.21 6.19 6.09
CA ARG A 27 -8.33 5.85 6.97
C ARG A 27 -7.95 4.68 7.84
N MET A 28 -8.47 4.68 9.06
CA MET A 28 -8.40 3.49 9.89
C MET A 28 -9.28 2.40 9.29
N MET A 29 -8.74 1.20 9.18
CA MET A 29 -9.44 0.02 8.70
C MET A 29 -10.56 -0.34 9.69
N PRO A 30 -11.81 -0.49 9.22
CA PRO A 30 -12.88 -0.99 10.08
C PRO A 30 -12.59 -2.40 10.57
N HIS A 31 -12.99 -2.71 11.81
CA HIS A 31 -12.72 -4.01 12.42
C HIS A 31 -13.26 -5.19 11.60
N TRP A 32 -14.44 -5.05 10.98
CA TRP A 32 -15.02 -6.07 10.11
C TRP A 32 -14.15 -6.36 8.87
N MET A 33 -13.47 -5.35 8.33
CA MET A 33 -12.57 -5.48 7.19
C MET A 33 -11.28 -6.17 7.59
N HIS A 34 -10.73 -5.82 8.75
CA HIS A 34 -9.54 -6.45 9.31
C HIS A 34 -9.75 -7.96 9.55
N ILE A 35 -10.94 -8.34 10.03
CA ILE A 35 -11.33 -9.75 10.17
C ILE A 35 -11.43 -10.44 8.81
N ALA A 36 -12.11 -9.82 7.84
CA ALA A 36 -12.31 -10.40 6.51
C ALA A 36 -10.99 -10.63 5.75
N LEU A 37 -9.99 -9.78 5.97
CA LEU A 37 -8.66 -9.87 5.35
C LEU A 37 -7.67 -10.78 6.09
N GLY A 38 -8.06 -11.34 7.24
CA GLY A 38 -7.25 -12.34 7.96
C GLY A 38 -6.24 -11.78 8.97
N GLY A 39 -6.38 -10.52 9.38
CA GLY A 39 -5.66 -9.92 10.52
C GLY A 39 -4.13 -9.74 10.39
N SER A 40 -3.53 -10.20 9.29
CA SER A 40 -2.11 -10.02 8.97
C SER A 40 -1.83 -8.85 8.02
N VAL A 41 -2.89 -8.20 7.53
CA VAL A 41 -2.82 -7.11 6.55
C VAL A 41 -2.64 -5.78 7.28
N ALA A 42 -1.45 -5.19 7.17
CA ALA A 42 -1.12 -3.91 7.81
C ALA A 42 -1.82 -2.72 7.15
N ALA A 43 -1.98 -2.74 5.82
CA ALA A 43 -2.76 -1.76 5.09
C ALA A 43 -3.28 -2.35 3.76
N ILE A 44 -4.27 -1.70 3.18
CA ILE A 44 -4.80 -2.02 1.85
C ILE A 44 -5.26 -0.76 1.13
N THR A 45 -4.98 -0.70 -0.16
CA THR A 45 -5.42 0.37 -1.03
C THR A 45 -6.69 0.00 -1.81
N LEU A 46 -7.67 0.88 -1.78
CA LEU A 46 -8.91 0.79 -2.57
C LEU A 46 -9.19 2.14 -3.23
N GLY A 47 -8.80 2.27 -4.50
CA GLY A 47 -8.91 3.54 -5.23
C GLY A 47 -8.11 4.64 -4.57
N ASN A 48 -8.76 5.76 -4.24
CA ASN A 48 -8.12 6.91 -3.58
C ASN A 48 -8.10 6.81 -2.04
N SER A 49 -8.33 5.62 -1.48
CA SER A 49 -8.39 5.40 -0.03
C SER A 49 -7.42 4.32 0.40
N ILE A 50 -6.56 4.67 1.37
CA ILE A 50 -5.63 3.76 2.04
C ILE A 50 -6.24 3.40 3.39
N PHE A 51 -6.51 2.12 3.61
CA PHE A 51 -7.04 1.61 4.87
C PHE A 51 -5.92 0.94 5.66
N VAL A 52 -5.55 1.52 6.79
CA VAL A 52 -4.46 1.01 7.64
C VAL A 52 -5.05 0.31 8.86
N ALA A 53 -4.49 -0.84 9.22
CA ALA A 53 -4.85 -1.57 10.43
C ALA A 53 -4.74 -0.68 11.69
N GLN A 54 -5.57 -0.96 12.68
CA GLN A 54 -5.75 -0.08 13.84
C GLN A 54 -4.46 0.08 14.67
N ASP A 55 -3.65 -0.97 14.74
CA ASP A 55 -2.35 -1.00 15.42
C ASP A 55 -1.27 -0.17 14.67
N GLY A 56 -1.34 -0.11 13.34
CA GLY A 56 -0.40 0.64 12.49
C GLY A 56 -0.84 2.08 12.16
N TYR A 57 -2.11 2.41 12.33
CA TYR A 57 -2.69 3.68 11.85
C TYR A 57 -1.96 4.92 12.41
N GLU A 58 -1.74 4.98 13.72
CA GLU A 58 -1.06 6.12 14.34
C GLU A 58 0.39 6.28 13.86
N ALA A 59 1.10 5.18 13.59
CA ALA A 59 2.46 5.24 13.07
C ALA A 59 2.49 5.83 11.65
N VAL A 60 1.52 5.49 10.80
CA VAL A 60 1.39 6.07 9.45
C VAL A 60 1.01 7.55 9.52
N VAL A 61 -0.01 7.90 10.30
CA VAL A 61 -0.54 9.28 10.37
C VAL A 61 0.41 10.25 11.06
N SER A 62 1.21 9.78 12.02
CA SER A 62 2.26 10.58 12.66
C SER A 62 3.55 10.67 11.83
N GLY A 63 3.64 9.93 10.72
CA GLY A 63 4.83 9.89 9.86
C GLY A 63 5.97 9.03 10.39
N LYS A 64 5.73 8.21 11.43
CA LYS A 64 6.72 7.27 12.01
C LYS A 64 6.88 5.99 11.20
N ASN A 65 5.94 5.69 10.30
CA ASN A 65 6.05 4.58 9.34
C ASN A 65 5.85 5.09 7.89
N PRO A 66 6.80 5.87 7.36
CA PRO A 66 6.71 6.38 5.98
C PRO A 66 6.75 5.27 4.94
N GLY A 67 7.44 4.16 5.22
CA GLY A 67 7.57 3.05 4.27
C GLY A 67 6.23 2.43 3.89
N LEU A 68 5.38 2.16 4.88
CA LEU A 68 4.02 1.67 4.64
C LEU A 68 3.17 2.70 3.89
N LEU A 69 3.31 4.00 4.20
CA LEU A 69 2.58 5.05 3.49
C LEU A 69 2.97 5.09 2.00
N VAL A 70 4.27 5.12 1.70
CA VAL A 70 4.78 5.17 0.32
C VAL A 70 4.36 3.92 -0.46
N HIS A 71 4.43 2.74 0.16
CA HIS A 71 4.02 1.48 -0.45
C HIS A 71 2.54 1.54 -0.91
N GLU A 72 1.65 1.99 -0.03
CA GLU A 72 0.22 2.12 -0.37
C GLU A 72 -0.04 3.21 -1.42
N LEU A 73 0.73 4.31 -1.41
CA LEU A 73 0.62 5.36 -2.43
C LEU A 73 0.99 4.86 -3.83
N VAL A 74 1.96 3.95 -3.93
CA VAL A 74 2.29 3.31 -5.21
C VAL A 74 1.11 2.47 -5.72
N HIS A 75 0.38 1.78 -4.84
CA HIS A 75 -0.84 1.09 -5.24
C HIS A 75 -1.95 2.04 -5.70
N VAL A 76 -2.05 3.23 -5.11
CA VAL A 76 -2.99 4.25 -5.59
C VAL A 76 -2.63 4.70 -7.01
N ASP A 77 -1.35 4.98 -7.26
CA ASP A 77 -0.84 5.34 -8.61
C ASP A 77 -1.11 4.22 -9.63
N GLN A 78 -0.75 2.99 -9.28
CA GLN A 78 -1.01 1.81 -10.13
C GLN A 78 -2.51 1.63 -10.42
N TRP A 79 -3.37 1.80 -9.40
CA TRP A 79 -4.81 1.72 -9.56
C TRP A 79 -5.35 2.79 -10.50
N ARG A 80 -4.84 4.03 -10.40
CA ARG A 80 -5.24 5.15 -11.28
C ARG A 80 -4.79 4.91 -12.71
N ARG A 81 -3.57 4.41 -12.91
CA ARG A 81 -2.98 4.16 -14.24
C ARG A 81 -3.62 3.01 -14.98
N GLU A 82 -3.79 1.87 -14.32
CA GLU A 82 -4.28 0.63 -14.94
C GLU A 82 -5.82 0.54 -14.90
N GLY A 83 -6.44 1.25 -13.96
CA GLY A 83 -7.84 1.09 -13.64
C GLY A 83 -8.13 -0.17 -12.82
N ARG A 84 -9.28 -0.15 -12.13
CA ARG A 84 -9.67 -1.20 -11.16
C ARG A 84 -9.60 -2.63 -11.72
N VAL A 85 -10.15 -2.84 -12.93
CA VAL A 85 -10.30 -4.20 -13.48
C VAL A 85 -8.95 -4.79 -13.85
N ALA A 86 -8.12 -4.03 -14.56
CA ALA A 86 -6.79 -4.49 -14.96
C ALA A 86 -5.92 -4.74 -13.72
N PHE A 87 -5.91 -3.82 -12.75
CA PHE A 87 -5.16 -3.97 -11.50
C PHE A 87 -5.50 -5.28 -10.80
N VAL A 88 -6.79 -5.51 -10.49
CA VAL A 88 -7.22 -6.71 -9.76
C VAL A 88 -6.96 -7.98 -10.57
N SER A 89 -7.23 -7.96 -11.88
CA SER A 89 -7.02 -9.14 -12.73
C SER A 89 -5.54 -9.55 -12.79
N ARG A 90 -4.62 -8.58 -12.93
CA ARG A 90 -3.19 -8.83 -12.99
C ARG A 90 -2.68 -9.34 -11.66
N TYR A 91 -3.15 -8.75 -10.57
CA TYR A 91 -2.85 -9.21 -9.21
C TYR A 91 -3.25 -10.68 -9.02
N ALA A 92 -4.47 -11.04 -9.40
CA ALA A 92 -4.99 -12.40 -9.27
C ALA A 92 -4.27 -13.41 -10.17
N ILE A 93 -3.99 -13.03 -11.43
CA ILE A 93 -3.31 -13.90 -12.40
C ILE A 93 -1.87 -14.17 -11.96
N GLU A 94 -1.11 -13.13 -11.58
CA GLU A 94 0.27 -13.30 -11.13
C GLU A 94 0.34 -14.10 -9.83
N TYR A 95 -0.54 -13.82 -8.86
CA TYR A 95 -0.64 -14.63 -7.65
C TYR A 95 -0.94 -16.09 -7.95
N ALA A 96 -1.96 -16.38 -8.77
CA ALA A 96 -2.34 -17.75 -9.12
C ALA A 96 -1.19 -18.47 -9.86
N ARG A 97 -0.55 -17.80 -10.82
CA ARG A 97 0.63 -18.34 -11.52
C ARG A 97 1.75 -18.66 -10.54
N ASN A 98 2.05 -17.76 -9.61
CA ASN A 98 3.10 -17.94 -8.59
C ASN A 98 2.78 -19.11 -7.65
N ARG A 99 1.51 -19.29 -7.28
CA ARG A 99 1.07 -20.44 -6.48
C ARG A 99 1.13 -21.75 -7.28
N LEU A 100 0.80 -21.73 -8.58
CA LEU A 100 0.86 -22.91 -9.46
C LEU A 100 2.29 -23.42 -9.67
N ILE A 101 3.29 -22.54 -9.67
CA ILE A 101 4.71 -22.92 -9.73
C ILE A 101 5.30 -23.31 -8.35
N GLY A 102 4.46 -23.36 -7.30
CA GLY A 102 4.84 -23.92 -6.00
C GLY A 102 5.32 -22.91 -4.94
N LEU A 103 5.31 -21.60 -5.21
CA LEU A 103 5.73 -20.60 -4.21
C LEU A 103 4.72 -20.54 -3.06
N ASP A 104 5.16 -20.50 -1.80
CA ASP A 104 4.27 -20.33 -0.66
C ASP A 104 3.47 -19.02 -0.73
N HIS A 105 2.40 -18.89 0.06
CA HIS A 105 1.52 -17.72 0.01
C HIS A 105 2.26 -16.38 0.09
N ARG A 106 3.21 -16.25 1.02
CA ARG A 106 3.93 -14.99 1.24
C ARG A 106 4.87 -14.68 0.09
N THR A 107 5.60 -15.69 -0.39
CA THR A 107 6.52 -15.51 -1.53
C THR A 107 5.76 -15.26 -2.82
N ALA A 108 4.65 -15.95 -3.06
CA ALA A 108 3.80 -15.77 -4.22
C ALA A 108 3.19 -14.37 -4.28
N TYR A 109 2.74 -13.85 -3.13
CA TYR A 109 2.23 -12.49 -2.97
C TYR A 109 3.33 -11.46 -3.27
N ARG A 110 4.48 -11.55 -2.59
CA ARG A 110 5.59 -10.59 -2.76
C ARG A 110 6.22 -10.60 -4.14
N ALA A 111 6.08 -11.68 -4.90
CA ALA A 111 6.58 -11.79 -6.27
C ALA A 111 5.65 -11.16 -7.32
N ILE A 112 4.46 -10.65 -6.93
CA ILE A 112 3.58 -9.91 -7.83
C ILE A 112 4.27 -8.61 -8.23
N GLY A 113 4.26 -8.27 -9.51
CA GLY A 113 4.99 -7.12 -10.06
C GLY A 113 4.59 -5.79 -9.39
N PHE A 114 3.32 -5.63 -9.03
CA PHE A 114 2.85 -4.46 -8.29
C PHE A 114 3.43 -4.37 -6.88
N GLU A 115 3.55 -5.50 -6.17
CA GLU A 115 4.19 -5.58 -4.85
C GLU A 115 5.68 -5.29 -4.95
N VAL A 116 6.37 -5.90 -5.92
CA VAL A 116 7.80 -5.68 -6.16
C VAL A 116 8.08 -4.18 -6.39
N ALA A 117 7.30 -3.53 -7.26
CA ALA A 117 7.45 -2.11 -7.52
C ALA A 117 7.16 -1.24 -6.28
N ALA A 118 6.14 -1.58 -5.49
CA ALA A 118 5.78 -0.84 -4.29
C ALA A 118 6.86 -0.95 -3.19
N TYR A 119 7.43 -2.15 -2.99
CA TYR A 119 8.57 -2.33 -2.08
C TYR A 119 9.81 -1.57 -2.56
N ASP A 120 10.15 -1.65 -3.84
CA ASP A 120 11.31 -0.99 -4.42
C ASP A 120 11.25 0.54 -4.30
N VAL A 121 10.08 1.15 -4.56
CA VAL A 121 9.87 2.60 -4.35
C VAL A 121 9.91 2.96 -2.86
N SER A 122 9.25 2.18 -1.99
CA SER A 122 9.25 2.41 -0.54
C SER A 122 10.66 2.36 0.04
N GLU A 123 11.46 1.36 -0.34
CA GLU A 123 12.84 1.21 0.11
C GLU A 123 13.74 2.36 -0.36
N ARG A 124 13.58 2.84 -1.60
CA ARG A 124 14.28 4.03 -2.07
C ARG A 124 13.93 5.26 -1.24
N ALA A 125 12.64 5.53 -1.09
CA ALA A 125 12.15 6.69 -0.35
C ALA A 125 12.64 6.70 1.11
N LEU A 126 12.75 5.52 1.74
CA LEU A 126 13.29 5.39 3.09
C LEU A 126 14.80 5.63 3.19
N ARG A 127 15.58 5.34 2.15
CA ARG A 127 17.03 5.63 2.13
C ARG A 127 17.30 7.13 2.09
N ASP A 128 16.42 7.89 1.46
CA ASP A 128 16.57 9.35 1.33
C ASP A 128 16.26 10.11 2.64
N VAL A 129 15.63 9.44 3.61
CA VAL A 129 15.29 9.99 4.93
C VAL A 129 16.36 9.71 6.00
N ALA A 130 17.26 8.75 5.76
CA ALA A 130 18.28 8.27 6.70
C ALA A 130 19.59 9.07 6.61
#